data_AF-A0A534N7Y1-F1
#
_entry.id   AF-A0A534N7Y1-F1
#
_cell.length_a   1.000
_cell.length_b   1.000
_cell.length_c   1.000
_cell.angle_alpha   90.00
_cell.angle_beta   90.00
_cell.angle_gamma   90.00
#
_symmetry.space_group_name_H-M   'P 1'
#
loop_
_entity.id
_entity.type
_entity.pdbx_description
1 polymer ?
#
loop_
_entity_poly.entity_id
_entity_poly.type
_entity_poly.pdbx_seq_one_letter_code
_entity_poly.pdbx_strand_id
1 'polypeptide(L)'
;MSIISCLTRRIRASRASSPTGWSASFQSTKAERNSVPRFKSDELLNFSERLLSCGGMPQDDSRLVAKLLVKAELRGYPGHGVTRIRPYLSWVKEGTLNIRERPQVVREGKTTAVI
;
A
#
# COMPACT_ATOMS: atom_id res chain seq x y z
N MET A 1 7.32 -19.78 0.71
CA MET A 1 6.02 -19.62 0.02
C MET A 1 5.94 -18.21 -0.52
N SER A 2 5.90 -18.09 -1.85
CA SER A 2 6.45 -16.96 -2.62
C SER A 2 5.48 -15.78 -2.78
N ILE A 3 5.94 -14.59 -2.41
CA ILE A 3 5.28 -13.26 -2.53
C ILE A 3 5.09 -12.85 -4.03
N ILE A 4 5.61 -13.63 -4.97
CA ILE A 4 5.70 -13.27 -6.39
C ILE A 4 4.38 -13.48 -7.16
N SER A 5 3.41 -14.23 -6.62
CA SER A 5 2.21 -14.64 -7.39
C SER A 5 1.13 -13.57 -7.58
N CYS A 6 1.20 -12.42 -6.91
CA CYS A 6 0.05 -11.51 -6.79
C CYS A 6 -0.13 -10.50 -7.95
N LEU A 7 0.91 -10.32 -8.78
CA LEU A 7 0.98 -9.27 -9.81
C LEU A 7 0.65 -9.72 -11.24
N THR A 8 0.32 -10.99 -11.48
CA THR A 8 0.15 -11.52 -12.85
C THR A 8 -1.25 -11.37 -13.43
N ARG A 9 -2.04 -10.35 -13.04
CA ARG A 9 -3.19 -9.94 -13.86
C ARG A 9 -2.69 -9.04 -15.00
N ARG A 10 -2.20 -9.77 -16.02
CA ARG A 10 -1.68 -9.36 -17.33
C ARG A 10 -2.49 -8.21 -17.95
N ILE A 11 -1.99 -6.98 -17.82
CA ILE A 11 -2.25 -5.95 -18.85
C ILE A 11 -1.68 -6.54 -20.14
N ARG A 12 -2.53 -6.73 -21.14
CA ARG A 12 -2.17 -7.35 -22.43
C ARG A 12 -1.34 -6.34 -23.24
N ALA A 13 -0.06 -6.19 -22.87
CA ALA A 13 0.93 -5.50 -23.69
C ALA A 13 1.50 -6.49 -24.71
N SER A 14 1.42 -6.13 -25.98
CA SER A 14 2.04 -6.86 -27.09
C SER A 14 3.55 -6.98 -26.87
N ARG A 15 4.08 -8.17 -27.18
CA ARG A 15 5.47 -8.57 -26.99
C ARG A 15 6.44 -7.58 -27.63
N ALA A 16 7.35 -7.03 -26.83
CA ALA A 16 8.66 -6.58 -27.29
C ALA A 16 9.68 -6.94 -26.20
N SER A 17 10.79 -7.53 -26.63
CA SER A 17 11.88 -8.10 -25.84
C SER A 17 12.61 -7.06 -24.99
N SER A 18 12.90 -7.44 -23.75
CA SER A 18 13.68 -6.65 -22.78
C SER A 18 15.12 -6.44 -23.23
N PRO A 19 15.68 -5.25 -22.95
CA PRO A 19 16.98 -5.22 -22.29
C PRO A 19 16.94 -4.37 -21.01
N THR A 20 17.72 -4.82 -20.05
CA THR A 20 18.17 -4.18 -18.81
C THR A 20 18.14 -2.66 -18.82
N GLY A 21 17.34 -2.06 -17.92
CA GLY A 21 17.30 -0.62 -17.69
C GLY A 21 15.91 -0.18 -17.25
N TRP A 22 15.76 0.27 -16.01
CA TRP A 22 14.51 0.92 -15.58
C TRP A 22 14.48 2.33 -16.19
N SER A 23 14.14 2.42 -17.48
CA SER A 23 13.90 3.67 -18.19
C SER A 23 12.65 3.55 -19.06
N ALA A 24 11.51 3.32 -18.41
CA ALA A 24 10.26 3.74 -19.01
C ALA A 24 10.23 5.28 -18.94
N SER A 25 10.72 5.93 -19.98
CA SER A 25 10.63 7.37 -20.16
C SER A 25 9.16 7.77 -20.23
N PHE A 26 8.58 8.09 -19.06
CA PHE A 26 7.25 8.68 -18.97
C PHE A 26 7.38 10.14 -19.43
N GLN A 27 7.26 10.36 -20.73
CA GLN A 27 7.29 11.70 -21.32
C GLN A 27 5.94 12.37 -21.09
N SER A 28 5.77 12.96 -19.90
CA SER A 28 4.60 13.79 -19.59
C SER A 28 4.69 15.12 -20.34
N THR A 29 3.62 15.46 -21.05
CA THR A 29 3.54 16.73 -21.80
C THR A 29 3.47 17.92 -20.84
N LYS A 30 3.87 19.12 -21.28
CA LYS A 30 3.97 20.33 -20.43
C LYS A 30 2.62 20.77 -19.82
N ALA A 31 1.50 20.39 -20.44
CA ALA A 31 0.14 20.65 -19.95
C ALA A 31 -0.32 19.64 -18.88
N GLU A 32 0.15 18.40 -18.92
CA GLU A 32 -0.15 17.35 -17.92
C GLU A 32 0.55 17.59 -16.58
N ARG A 33 1.64 18.36 -16.56
CA ARG A 33 2.41 18.66 -15.33
C ARG A 33 1.61 19.38 -14.25
N ASN A 34 0.46 19.98 -14.59
CA ASN A 34 -0.34 20.77 -13.67
C ASN A 34 -1.64 20.11 -13.21
N SER A 35 -2.02 18.94 -13.75
CA SER A 35 -3.22 18.22 -13.31
C SER A 35 -2.85 17.08 -12.37
N VAL A 36 -3.17 17.22 -11.08
CA VAL A 36 -3.07 16.11 -10.14
C VAL A 36 -4.11 15.04 -10.54
N PRO A 37 -3.71 13.80 -10.86
CA PRO A 37 -4.64 12.76 -11.24
C PRO A 37 -5.62 12.48 -10.11
N ARG A 38 -6.90 12.31 -10.45
CA ARG A 38 -7.97 12.01 -9.50
C ARG A 38 -8.42 10.57 -9.67
N PHE A 39 -8.57 9.88 -8.55
CA PHE A 39 -9.01 8.49 -8.48
C PHE A 39 -10.29 8.40 -7.65
N LYS A 40 -11.14 7.41 -7.94
CA LYS A 40 -12.29 7.13 -7.06
C LYS A 40 -11.79 6.54 -5.75
N SER A 41 -12.47 6.86 -4.64
CA SER A 41 -12.13 6.34 -3.31
C SER A 41 -12.08 4.81 -3.28
N ASP A 42 -13.03 4.16 -3.95
CA ASP A 42 -13.17 2.71 -3.93
C ASP A 42 -12.08 2.02 -4.75
N GLU A 43 -11.67 2.64 -5.86
CA GLU A 43 -10.53 2.18 -6.66
C GLU A 43 -9.25 2.29 -5.84
N LEU A 44 -9.06 3.40 -5.14
CA LEU A 44 -7.90 3.62 -4.27
C LEU A 44 -7.88 2.63 -3.10
N LEU A 45 -9.04 2.37 -2.49
CA LEU A 45 -9.19 1.41 -1.40
C LEU A 45 -8.82 0.00 -1.83
N ASN A 46 -9.39 -0.47 -2.95
CA ASN A 46 -9.12 -1.79 -3.50
C ASN A 46 -7.65 -1.95 -3.89
N PHE A 47 -7.05 -0.89 -4.45
CA PHE A 47 -5.63 -0.88 -4.79
C PHE A 47 -4.75 -0.99 -3.53
N SER A 48 -5.03 -0.18 -2.51
CA SER A 48 -4.28 -0.19 -1.25
C SER A 48 -4.41 -1.52 -0.50
N GLU A 49 -5.61 -2.10 -0.38
CA GLU A 49 -5.83 -3.41 0.27
C GLU A 49 -5.04 -4.51 -0.43
N ARG A 50 -5.07 -4.53 -1.77
CA ARG A 50 -4.31 -5.50 -2.57
C ARG A 50 -2.81 -5.34 -2.38
N LEU A 51 -2.27 -4.13 -2.41
CA LEU A 51 -0.83 -3.91 -2.20
C LEU A 51 -0.37 -4.42 -0.83
N LEU A 52 -1.11 -4.10 0.22
CA LEU A 52 -0.79 -4.53 1.59
C LEU A 52 -0.86 -6.06 1.73
N SER A 53 -1.92 -6.68 1.20
CA SER A 53 -2.12 -8.13 1.21
C SER A 53 -1.03 -8.86 0.42
N CYS A 54 -0.69 -8.39 -0.79
CA CYS A 54 0.43 -8.92 -1.56
C CYS A 54 1.78 -8.71 -0.82
N GLY A 55 1.88 -7.70 0.03
CA GLY A 55 3.01 -7.46 0.94
C GLY A 55 3.14 -8.46 2.09
N GLY A 56 2.19 -9.38 2.25
CA GLY A 56 2.18 -10.41 3.28
C GLY A 56 1.36 -10.06 4.53
N MET A 57 0.70 -8.89 4.54
CA MET A 57 -0.21 -8.50 5.63
C MET A 57 -1.47 -9.36 5.60
N PRO A 58 -2.00 -9.83 6.76
CA PRO A 58 -3.26 -10.56 6.80
C PRO A 58 -4.39 -9.77 6.12
N GLN A 59 -5.38 -10.47 5.55
CA GLN A 59 -6.42 -9.83 4.73
C GLN A 59 -7.23 -8.79 5.52
N ASP A 60 -7.62 -9.12 6.75
CA ASP A 60 -8.41 -8.22 7.60
C ASP A 60 -7.62 -6.97 7.99
N ASP A 61 -6.33 -7.14 8.31
CA ASP A 61 -5.42 -6.04 8.62
C ASP A 61 -5.20 -5.15 7.39
N SER A 62 -5.02 -5.77 6.20
CA SER A 62 -4.86 -5.07 4.93
C SER A 62 -6.06 -4.19 4.61
N ARG A 63 -7.28 -4.73 4.82
CA ARG A 63 -8.53 -3.99 4.64
C ARG A 63 -8.65 -2.84 5.63
N LEU A 64 -8.35 -3.08 6.91
CA LEU A 64 -8.41 -2.06 7.95
C LEU A 64 -7.44 -0.90 7.66
N VAL A 65 -6.17 -1.22 7.38
CA VAL A 65 -5.14 -0.22 7.09
C VAL A 65 -5.49 0.54 5.82
N ALA A 66 -5.88 -0.14 4.73
CA ALA A 66 -6.28 0.52 3.49
C ALA A 66 -7.44 1.52 3.70
N LYS A 67 -8.46 1.14 4.49
CA LYS A 67 -9.55 2.05 4.86
C LYS A 67 -9.05 3.29 5.59
N LEU A 68 -8.14 3.14 6.55
CA LEU A 68 -7.59 4.26 7.32
C LEU A 68 -6.76 5.20 6.43
N LEU A 69 -5.92 4.64 5.55
CA LEU A 69 -5.10 5.44 4.63
C LEU A 69 -5.95 6.22 3.62
N VAL A 70 -6.94 5.57 2.99
CA VAL A 70 -7.86 6.27 2.07
C VAL A 70 -8.69 7.31 2.80
N LYS A 71 -9.11 7.04 4.04
CA LYS A 71 -9.82 8.03 4.87
C LYS A 71 -8.94 9.26 5.18
N ALA A 72 -7.62 9.09 5.31
CA ALA A 72 -6.70 10.21 5.46
C ALA A 72 -6.55 11.02 4.16
N GLU A 73 -6.49 10.36 2.99
CA GLU A 73 -6.52 11.05 1.69
C GLU A 73 -7.78 11.89 1.51
N LEU A 74 -8.95 11.31 1.79
CA LEU A 74 -10.24 12.01 1.67
C LEU A 74 -10.38 13.21 2.61
N ARG A 75 -9.59 13.25 3.70
CA ARG A 75 -9.53 14.39 4.63
C ARG A 75 -8.46 15.41 4.26
N GLY A 76 -7.68 15.18 3.22
CA GLY A 76 -6.60 16.07 2.82
C GLY A 76 -5.34 15.96 3.67
N TYR A 77 -5.09 14.80 4.29
CA TYR A 77 -3.84 14.51 5.03
C TYR A 77 -2.97 13.49 4.29
N PRO A 78 -2.42 13.83 3.11
CA PRO A 78 -1.71 12.88 2.25
C PRO A 78 -0.45 12.28 2.91
N GLY A 79 0.17 13.01 3.85
CA GLY A 79 1.28 12.51 4.67
C GLY A 79 0.92 11.32 5.59
N HIS A 80 -0.36 11.05 5.81
CA HIS A 80 -0.89 9.89 6.55
C HIS A 80 -1.75 8.98 5.67
N GLY A 81 -1.84 9.28 4.37
CA GLY A 81 -2.64 8.55 3.40
C GLY A 81 -1.85 7.45 2.69
N VAL A 82 -2.18 7.21 1.42
CA VAL A 82 -1.65 6.07 0.66
C VAL A 82 -0.14 6.13 0.45
N THR A 83 0.46 7.31 0.61
CA THR A 83 1.92 7.52 0.66
C THR A 83 2.63 6.62 1.68
N ARG A 84 1.93 6.19 2.75
CA ARG A 84 2.50 5.32 3.80
C ARG A 84 2.64 3.85 3.40
N ILE A 85 2.01 3.41 2.31
CA ILE A 85 2.06 1.99 1.89
C ILE A 85 3.49 1.58 1.56
N ARG A 86 4.22 2.40 0.79
CA ARG A 86 5.60 2.09 0.40
C ARG A 86 6.52 1.85 1.60
N PRO A 87 6.64 2.76 2.60
CA PRO A 87 7.49 2.51 3.75
C PRO A 87 7.03 1.33 4.60
N TYR A 88 5.71 1.10 4.76
CA TYR A 88 5.23 -0.09 5.47
C TYR A 88 5.70 -1.39 4.81
N LEU A 89 5.57 -1.49 3.49
CA LEU A 89 6.04 -2.66 2.75
C LEU A 89 7.57 -2.82 2.82
N SER A 90 8.33 -1.73 2.85
CA SER A 90 9.77 -1.77 3.10
C SER A 90 10.09 -2.35 4.48
N TRP A 91 9.44 -1.87 5.55
CA TRP A 91 9.68 -2.36 6.91
C TRP A 91 9.22 -3.80 7.11
N VAL A 92 8.16 -4.23 6.43
CA VAL A 92 7.78 -5.65 6.38
C VAL A 92 8.88 -6.48 5.75
N LYS A 93 9.42 -6.03 4.61
CA LYS A 93 10.48 -6.73 3.90
C LYS A 93 11.78 -6.78 4.71
N GLU A 94 12.09 -5.71 5.44
CA GLU A 94 13.27 -5.57 6.29
C GLU A 94 13.12 -6.30 7.64
N GLY A 95 11.91 -6.74 7.99
CA GLY A 95 11.61 -7.40 9.27
C GLY A 95 11.48 -6.45 10.46
N THR A 96 11.56 -5.13 10.24
CA THR A 96 11.36 -4.09 11.25
C THR A 96 9.89 -3.92 11.65
N LEU A 97 8.96 -4.38 10.82
CA LEU A 97 7.52 -4.39 11.13
C LEU A 97 6.97 -5.82 11.13
N ASN A 98 6.54 -6.31 12.31
CA ASN A 98 5.84 -7.58 12.43
C ASN A 98 4.32 -7.38 12.23
N ILE A 99 3.82 -7.81 11.07
CA ILE A 99 2.40 -7.69 10.67
C ILE A 99 1.52 -8.87 11.11
N ARG A 100 2.10 -9.87 11.78
CA ARG A 100 1.35 -11.02 12.30
C ARG A 100 1.14 -10.94 13.80
N GLU A 101 1.89 -10.06 14.48
CA GLU A 101 1.75 -9.86 15.92
C GLU A 101 0.37 -9.29 16.26
N ARG A 102 -0.12 -9.65 17.45
CA ARG A 102 -1.36 -9.10 17.99
C ARG A 102 -1.02 -8.38 19.30
N PRO A 103 -1.47 -7.11 19.47
CA PRO A 103 -1.23 -6.40 20.72
C PRO A 103 -1.79 -7.18 21.92
N GLN A 104 -1.05 -7.24 23.02
CA GLN A 104 -1.40 -8.02 24.22
C GLN A 104 -1.48 -7.08 25.41
N VAL A 105 -2.43 -7.29 26.33
CA VAL A 105 -2.43 -6.52 27.58
C VAL A 105 -1.33 -7.04 28.50
N VAL A 106 -0.31 -6.21 28.78
CA VAL A 106 0.78 -6.58 29.70
C VAL A 106 0.48 -6.21 31.14
N ARG A 107 -0.40 -5.22 31.36
CA ARG A 107 -0.88 -4.81 32.69
C ARG A 107 -2.23 -4.12 32.58
N GLU A 108 -3.13 -4.44 33.50
CA GLU A 108 -4.46 -3.84 33.58
C GLU A 108 -4.70 -3.21 34.95
N GLY A 109 -5.38 -2.07 34.98
CA GLY A 109 -5.88 -1.40 36.17
C GLY A 109 -7.37 -1.09 36.03
N LYS A 110 -7.97 -0.46 37.04
CA LYS A 110 -9.44 -0.22 37.06
C LYS A 110 -9.97 0.57 35.86
N THR A 111 -9.15 1.44 35.28
CA THR A 111 -9.52 2.31 34.14
C THR A 111 -8.39 2.44 33.11
N THR A 112 -7.41 1.55 33.14
CA THR A 112 -6.22 1.64 32.27
C THR A 112 -5.77 0.25 31.81
N ALA A 113 -5.24 0.18 30.59
CA ALA A 113 -4.56 -1.00 30.05
C ALA A 113 -3.22 -0.56 29.44
N VAL A 114 -2.18 -1.33 29.70
CA VAL A 114 -0.89 -1.23 29.01
C VAL A 114 -0.87 -2.36 28.00
N ILE A 115 -0.65 -2.00 26.75
CA ILE A 115 -0.55 -2.91 25.60
C ILE A 115 0.92 -3.08 25.21
#